data_AF-A0AB38YJM5-F1
#
_entry.id   AF-A0AB38YJM5-F1
#
_cell.length_a   1.000
_cell.length_b   1.000
_cell.length_c   1.000
_cell.angle_alpha   90.00
_cell.angle_beta   90.00
_cell.angle_gamma   90.00
#
_symmetry.space_group_name_H-M   'P 1'
#
loop_
_entity.id
_entity.type
_entity.pdbx_description
1 polymer ?
#
loop_
_entity_poly.entity_id
_entity_poly.type
_entity_poly.pdbx_seq_one_letter_code
_entity_poly.pdbx_strand_id
1 'polypeptide(L)'
;MSTDTILNRVSAIPLILRVACLASGALGLLQLVAIIFPVVSPGIDGVTLRSPELAAVMGVIHVGLAWAIFRRLAWAVPVIILLPFIQYGILYLEVGVPEQSRLRLNLLFSGVWALIFSAYLFGFKAFKYFHATENA
;
A
#
# COMPACT_ATOMS: atom_id res chain seq x y z
N MET A 1 10.52 6.09 -21.83
CA MET A 1 9.75 4.84 -21.96
C MET A 1 8.49 5.18 -22.72
N SER A 2 8.15 4.49 -23.81
CA SER A 2 6.94 4.82 -24.58
C SER A 2 5.68 4.46 -23.80
N THR A 3 4.56 5.14 -24.08
CA THR A 3 3.25 4.87 -23.46
C THR A 3 2.83 3.41 -23.63
N ASP A 4 3.09 2.81 -24.80
CA ASP A 4 2.81 1.40 -25.10
C ASP A 4 3.60 0.46 -24.18
N THR A 5 4.85 0.82 -23.84
CA THR A 5 5.68 0.05 -22.91
C THR A 5 5.12 0.09 -21.49
N ILE A 6 4.54 1.22 -21.07
CA ILE A 6 3.89 1.35 -19.76
C ILE A 6 2.64 0.48 -19.70
N LEU A 7 1.77 0.60 -20.71
CA LEU A 7 0.50 -0.15 -20.78
C LEU A 7 0.74 -1.66 -20.79
N ASN A 8 1.70 -2.12 -21.59
CA ASN A 8 2.09 -3.54 -21.64
C ASN A 8 2.65 -4.05 -20.31
N ARG A 9 3.37 -3.21 -19.56
CA ARG A 9 3.86 -3.59 -18.23
C ARG A 9 2.73 -3.68 -17.22
N VAL A 10 1.82 -2.72 -17.20
CA VAL A 10 0.64 -2.72 -16.30
C VAL A 10 -0.26 -3.92 -16.59
N SER A 11 -0.47 -4.25 -17.87
CA SER A 11 -1.29 -5.40 -18.27
C SER A 11 -0.66 -6.76 -17.93
N ALA A 12 0.65 -6.81 -17.71
CA ALA A 12 1.35 -8.01 -17.25
C ALA A 12 1.29 -8.22 -15.72
N ILE A 13 0.83 -7.22 -14.94
CA ILE A 13 0.70 -7.35 -13.49
C ILE A 13 -0.53 -8.21 -13.17
N PRO A 14 -0.43 -9.24 -12.29
CA PRO A 14 -1.58 -10.01 -11.81
C PRO A 14 -2.70 -9.10 -11.30
N LEU A 15 -3.96 -9.46 -11.56
CA LEU A 15 -5.11 -8.55 -11.36
C LEU A 15 -5.13 -7.88 -9.97
N ILE A 16 -5.02 -8.64 -8.89
CA ILE A 16 -5.05 -8.09 -7.52
C ILE A 16 -3.84 -7.18 -7.26
N LEU A 17 -2.63 -7.58 -7.71
CA LEU A 17 -1.44 -6.75 -7.60
C LEU A 17 -1.53 -5.47 -8.43
N ARG A 18 -2.23 -5.51 -9.56
CA ARG A 18 -2.48 -4.34 -10.42
C ARG A 18 -3.37 -3.34 -9.71
N VAL A 19 -4.46 -3.82 -9.10
CA VAL A 19 -5.34 -2.97 -8.28
C VAL A 19 -4.55 -2.39 -7.12
N ALA A 20 -3.78 -3.19 -6.38
CA ALA A 20 -2.94 -2.73 -5.28
C ALA A 20 -1.90 -1.68 -5.72
N CYS A 21 -1.26 -1.89 -6.88
CA CYS A 21 -0.29 -0.96 -7.48
C CYS A 21 -0.93 0.39 -7.82
N LEU A 22 -2.05 0.38 -8.52
CA LEU A 22 -2.73 1.61 -8.95
C LEU A 22 -3.34 2.35 -7.75
N ALA A 23 -4.00 1.62 -6.84
CA ALA A 23 -4.59 2.21 -5.64
C ALA A 23 -3.52 2.81 -4.72
N SER A 24 -2.43 2.09 -4.43
CA SER A 24 -1.32 2.67 -3.64
C SER A 24 -0.66 3.83 -4.37
N GLY A 25 -0.47 3.76 -5.69
CA GLY A 25 0.11 4.89 -6.43
C GLY A 25 -0.76 6.14 -6.31
N ALA A 26 -2.07 6.01 -6.54
CA ALA A 26 -3.02 7.11 -6.43
C ALA A 26 -3.12 7.67 -5.00
N LEU A 27 -3.26 6.79 -3.99
CA LEU A 27 -3.32 7.20 -2.59
C LEU A 27 -2.04 7.92 -2.16
N GLY A 28 -0.88 7.36 -2.48
CA GLY A 28 0.41 7.95 -2.12
C GLY A 28 0.61 9.32 -2.74
N LEU A 29 0.28 9.48 -4.03
CA LEU A 29 0.33 10.78 -4.69
C LEU A 29 -0.64 11.79 -4.08
N LEU A 30 -1.88 11.38 -3.80
CA LEU A 30 -2.85 12.24 -3.12
C LEU A 30 -2.35 12.68 -1.75
N GLN A 31 -1.72 11.79 -0.98
CA GLN A 31 -1.17 12.11 0.33
C GLN A 31 0.01 13.08 0.26
N LEU A 32 0.86 12.96 -0.76
CA LEU A 32 1.94 13.91 -1.01
C LEU A 32 1.41 15.28 -1.44
N VAL A 33 0.38 15.33 -2.29
CA VAL A 33 -0.31 16.58 -2.67
C VAL A 33 -0.99 17.21 -1.46
N ALA A 34 -1.54 16.40 -0.56
CA ALA A 34 -2.21 16.86 0.65
C ALA A 34 -1.31 17.63 1.62
N ILE A 35 0.02 17.46 1.53
CA ILE A 35 0.98 18.27 2.28
C ILE A 35 0.83 19.77 1.94
N ILE A 36 0.49 20.08 0.68
CA ILE A 36 0.27 21.45 0.20
C ILE A 36 -1.22 21.80 0.24
N PHE A 37 -2.10 20.83 -0.05
CA PHE A 37 -3.54 21.01 -0.11
C PHE A 37 -4.28 20.03 0.84
N PRO A 38 -4.34 20.31 2.15
CA PRO A 38 -4.86 19.35 3.14
C PRO A 38 -6.29 18.84 2.88
N VAL A 39 -7.10 19.61 2.16
CA VAL A 39 -8.48 19.26 1.78
C VAL A 39 -8.58 17.98 0.92
N VAL A 40 -7.51 17.59 0.23
CA VAL A 40 -7.48 16.37 -0.59
C VAL A 40 -6.89 15.15 0.14
N SER A 41 -6.55 15.27 1.43
CA SER A 41 -5.95 14.17 2.19
C SER A 41 -6.91 12.97 2.22
N PRO A 42 -6.49 11.77 1.77
CA PRO A 42 -7.25 10.56 2.03
C PRO A 42 -7.28 10.30 3.55
N GLY A 43 -8.44 9.91 4.06
CA GLY A 43 -8.62 9.55 5.46
C GLY A 43 -8.43 8.06 5.72
N ILE A 44 -7.90 7.72 6.89
CA ILE A 44 -7.86 6.36 7.44
C ILE A 44 -9.01 6.26 8.45
N ASP A 45 -9.98 5.37 8.22
CA ASP A 45 -11.21 5.26 9.02
C ASP A 45 -11.94 6.62 9.18
N GLY A 46 -11.91 7.44 8.13
CA GLY A 46 -12.51 8.78 8.13
C GLY A 46 -11.68 9.86 8.83
N VAL A 47 -10.48 9.53 9.32
CA VAL A 47 -9.55 10.47 9.96
C VAL A 47 -8.44 10.85 9.00
N THR A 48 -8.30 12.14 8.70
CA THR A 48 -7.19 12.68 7.90
C THR A 48 -5.94 12.90 8.74
N LEU A 49 -4.77 12.58 8.18
CA LEU A 49 -3.48 12.89 8.80
C LEU A 49 -3.24 14.40 8.72
N ARG A 50 -3.14 15.07 9.87
CA ARG A 50 -2.88 16.52 9.94
C ARG A 50 -1.39 16.80 10.00
N SER A 51 -0.58 15.90 10.56
CA SER A 51 0.87 16.03 10.54
C SER A 51 1.38 15.87 9.09
N PRO A 52 2.04 16.90 8.52
CA PRO A 52 2.61 16.81 7.19
C PRO A 52 3.74 15.77 7.12
N GLU A 53 4.45 15.53 8.23
CA GLU A 53 5.49 14.50 8.32
C GLU A 53 4.89 13.10 8.22
N LEU A 54 3.83 12.81 8.96
CA LEU A 54 3.14 11.51 8.90
C LEU A 54 2.45 11.30 7.53
N ALA A 55 1.87 12.35 6.96
CA ALA A 55 1.33 12.32 5.61
C ALA A 55 2.43 12.04 4.55
N ALA A 56 3.59 12.67 4.68
CA ALA A 56 4.74 12.41 3.80
C ALA A 56 5.23 10.95 3.92
N VAL A 57 5.37 10.45 5.15
CA VAL A 57 5.79 9.06 5.39
C VAL A 57 4.80 8.08 4.76
N MET A 58 3.49 8.25 5.00
CA MET A 58 2.46 7.38 4.43
C MET A 58 2.44 7.48 2.89
N GLY A 59 2.57 8.69 2.35
CA GLY A 59 2.64 8.94 0.91
C GLY A 59 3.82 8.24 0.25
N VAL A 60 5.01 8.34 0.85
CA VAL A 60 6.23 7.67 0.37
C VAL A 60 6.10 6.15 0.45
N ILE A 61 5.51 5.60 1.52
CA ILE A 61 5.27 4.15 1.63
C ILE A 61 4.38 3.67 0.50
N HIS A 62 3.28 4.36 0.21
CA HIS A 62 2.34 3.99 -0.85
C HIS A 62 2.94 4.13 -2.25
N VAL A 63 3.60 5.27 -2.57
CA VAL A 63 4.29 5.45 -3.86
C VAL A 63 5.42 4.43 -4.01
N GLY A 64 6.20 4.21 -2.95
CA GLY A 64 7.27 3.22 -2.91
C GLY A 64 6.75 1.80 -3.16
N LEU A 65 5.63 1.43 -2.55
CA LEU A 65 4.98 0.14 -2.78
C LEU A 65 4.48 0.00 -4.22
N ALA A 66 3.81 1.00 -4.77
CA ALA A 66 3.36 1.01 -6.15
C ALA A 66 4.54 0.85 -7.13
N TRP A 67 5.62 1.60 -6.89
CA TRP A 67 6.87 1.48 -7.64
C TRP A 67 7.46 0.08 -7.54
N ALA A 68 7.53 -0.50 -6.33
CA ALA A 68 8.07 -1.83 -6.09
C ALA A 68 7.26 -2.92 -6.82
N ILE A 69 5.93 -2.82 -6.81
CA ILE A 69 5.06 -3.72 -7.58
C ILE A 69 5.30 -3.56 -9.07
N PHE A 70 5.32 -2.32 -9.57
CA PHE A 70 5.57 -2.05 -10.99
C PHE A 70 6.95 -2.56 -11.47
N ARG A 71 7.96 -2.48 -10.60
CA ARG A 71 9.33 -2.91 -10.85
C ARG A 71 9.62 -4.36 -10.48
N ARG A 72 8.63 -5.11 -9.97
CA ARG A 72 8.76 -6.52 -9.55
C ARG A 72 9.80 -6.72 -8.44
N LEU A 73 9.88 -5.81 -7.48
CA LEU A 73 10.84 -5.93 -6.36
C LEU A 73 10.28 -6.83 -5.26
N ALA A 74 11.04 -7.84 -4.84
CA ALA A 74 10.61 -8.85 -3.87
C ALA A 74 10.21 -8.27 -2.50
N TRP A 75 10.83 -7.16 -2.08
CA TRP A 75 10.48 -6.49 -0.82
C TRP A 75 9.06 -5.91 -0.80
N ALA A 76 8.38 -5.78 -1.95
CA ALA A 76 6.97 -5.40 -2.00
C ALA A 76 6.08 -6.42 -1.26
N VAL A 77 6.46 -7.70 -1.25
CA VAL A 77 5.68 -8.79 -0.63
C VAL A 77 5.42 -8.54 0.87
N PRO A 78 6.44 -8.39 1.74
CA PRO A 78 6.20 -8.11 3.15
C PRO A 78 5.46 -6.79 3.36
N VAL A 79 5.69 -5.77 2.52
CA VAL A 79 5.00 -4.47 2.65
C VAL A 79 3.51 -4.61 2.34
N ILE A 80 3.11 -5.33 1.28
CA ILE A 80 1.69 -5.58 0.96
C ILE A 80 0.98 -6.26 2.14
N ILE A 81 1.62 -7.27 2.74
CA ILE A 81 1.05 -8.05 3.85
C ILE A 81 0.89 -7.17 5.10
N LEU A 82 1.88 -6.33 5.40
CA LEU A 82 1.93 -5.54 6.62
C LEU A 82 1.33 -4.13 6.49
N LEU A 83 0.90 -3.72 5.29
CA LEU A 83 0.45 -2.35 5.01
C LEU A 83 -0.62 -1.85 5.99
N PRO A 84 -1.67 -2.62 6.35
CA PRO A 84 -2.66 -2.15 7.32
C PRO A 84 -2.08 -1.92 8.72
N PHE A 85 -1.14 -2.77 9.17
CA PHE A 85 -0.46 -2.57 10.46
C PHE A 85 0.35 -1.28 10.46
N ILE A 86 1.04 -1.00 9.35
CA ILE A 86 1.81 0.25 9.18
C ILE A 86 0.86 1.45 9.16
N GLN A 87 -0.24 1.37 8.42
CA GLN A 87 -1.24 2.42 8.28
C GLN A 87 -1.88 2.77 9.62
N TYR A 88 -2.29 1.77 10.41
CA TYR A 88 -2.83 1.99 11.75
C TYR A 88 -1.78 2.44 12.75
N GLY A 89 -0.53 1.98 12.62
CA GLY A 89 0.59 2.51 13.41
C GLY A 89 0.76 4.01 13.21
N ILE A 90 0.76 4.47 11.95
CA ILE A 90 0.83 5.91 11.61
C ILE A 90 -0.39 6.65 12.15
N LEU A 91 -1.59 6.08 12.01
CA LEU A 91 -2.80 6.68 12.58
C LEU A 91 -2.67 6.88 14.10
N TYR A 92 -2.16 5.90 14.84
CA TYR A 92 -2.02 6.01 16.30
C TYR A 92 -0.92 6.98 16.74
N LEU A 93 0.05 7.27 15.88
CA LEU A 93 0.99 8.38 16.09
C LEU A 93 0.30 9.75 15.92
N GLU A 94 -0.68 9.85 15.02
CA GLU A 94 -1.45 11.07 14.77
C GLU A 94 -2.51 11.33 15.87
N VAL A 95 -3.33 10.33 16.21
CA VAL A 95 -4.49 10.50 17.09
C VAL A 95 -4.26 10.05 18.54
N GLY A 96 -3.10 9.46 18.82
CA GLY A 96 -2.79 8.84 20.09
C GLY A 96 -3.38 7.42 20.22
N VAL A 97 -3.41 6.92 21.46
CA VAL A 97 -3.85 5.56 21.75
C VAL A 97 -5.35 5.42 21.47
N PRO A 98 -5.77 4.49 20.59
CA PRO A 98 -7.18 4.28 20.29
C PRO A 98 -7.91 3.60 21.46
N GLU A 99 -9.24 3.68 21.46
CA GLU A 99 -10.06 2.82 22.31
C GLU A 99 -9.79 1.33 22.03
N GLN A 100 -9.87 0.49 23.07
CA GLN A 100 -9.57 -0.94 22.96
C GLN A 100 -10.44 -1.66 21.93
N SER A 101 -11.70 -1.24 21.76
CA SER A 101 -12.62 -1.74 20.74
C SER A 101 -12.09 -1.50 19.33
N ARG A 102 -11.67 -0.27 19.03
CA ARG A 102 -11.09 0.12 17.74
C ARG A 102 -9.76 -0.58 17.49
N LEU A 103 -8.90 -0.69 18.49
CA LEU A 103 -7.64 -1.43 18.37
C LEU A 103 -7.88 -2.89 17.96
N ARG A 104 -8.81 -3.59 18.62
CA ARG A 104 -9.16 -4.98 18.29
C ARG A 104 -9.70 -5.10 16.88
N LEU A 105 -10.57 -4.19 16.46
CA LEU A 105 -11.13 -4.17 15.11
C LEU A 105 -10.05 -3.96 14.05
N ASN A 106 -9.15 -3.00 14.26
CA ASN A 106 -8.05 -2.69 13.35
C ASN A 106 -7.05 -3.84 13.26
N LEU A 107 -6.73 -4.49 14.38
CA LEU A 107 -5.89 -5.70 14.41
C LEU A 107 -6.57 -6.88 13.69
N LEU A 108 -7.88 -7.06 13.87
CA LEU A 108 -8.63 -8.10 13.17
C LEU A 108 -8.60 -7.87 11.65
N PHE A 109 -8.91 -6.65 11.18
CA PHE A 109 -8.83 -6.30 9.77
C PHE A 109 -7.42 -6.48 9.21
N SER A 110 -6.40 -6.05 9.95
CA SER A 110 -5.01 -6.21 9.55
C SER A 110 -4.59 -7.69 9.46
N GLY A 111 -5.04 -8.52 10.40
CA GLY A 111 -4.81 -9.97 10.40
C GLY A 111 -5.51 -10.67 9.24
N VAL A 112 -6.79 -10.34 8.99
CA VAL A 112 -7.56 -10.88 7.85
C VAL A 112 -6.91 -10.49 6.54
N TRP A 113 -6.49 -9.22 6.40
CA TRP A 113 -5.76 -8.74 5.23
C TRP A 113 -4.47 -9.53 5.00
N ALA A 114 -3.63 -9.65 6.05
CA ALA A 114 -2.37 -10.36 5.98
C ALA A 114 -2.58 -11.83 5.57
N LEU A 115 -3.61 -12.49 6.12
CA LEU A 115 -3.97 -13.85 5.76
C LEU A 115 -4.39 -13.98 4.29
N ILE A 116 -5.29 -13.10 3.83
CA ILE A 116 -5.79 -13.11 2.45
C ILE A 116 -4.64 -12.87 1.46
N PHE A 117 -3.80 -11.86 1.70
CA PHE A 117 -2.68 -11.56 0.82
C PHE A 117 -1.61 -12.63 0.87
N SER A 118 -1.35 -13.26 2.02
CA SER A 118 -0.46 -14.42 2.10
C SER A 118 -1.02 -15.59 1.29
N ALA A 119 -2.29 -15.94 1.46
CA ALA A 119 -2.94 -17.00 0.70
C ALA A 119 -2.93 -16.70 -0.81
N TYR A 120 -3.19 -15.44 -1.20
CA TYR A 120 -3.12 -15.01 -2.59
C TYR A 120 -1.70 -15.13 -3.17
N LEU A 121 -0.70 -14.57 -2.46
CA LEU A 121 0.67 -14.53 -2.92
C LEU A 121 1.28 -15.93 -3.04
N PHE A 122 1.10 -16.78 -2.03
CA PHE A 122 1.71 -18.11 -1.98
C PHE A 122 0.84 -19.19 -2.62
N GLY A 123 -0.47 -19.21 -2.32
CA GLY A 123 -1.41 -20.22 -2.81
C GLY A 123 -1.64 -20.14 -4.32
N PHE A 124 -1.81 -18.94 -4.86
CA PHE A 124 -1.98 -18.73 -6.31
C PHE A 124 -0.65 -18.45 -7.02
N LYS A 125 0.48 -18.62 -6.33
CA LYS A 125 1.84 -18.39 -6.84
C LYS A 125 2.06 -16.98 -7.42
N ALA A 126 1.25 -15.99 -7.01
CA ALA A 126 1.41 -14.60 -7.44
C ALA A 126 2.76 -14.01 -6.99
N PHE A 127 3.41 -14.58 -5.95
CA PHE A 127 4.77 -14.21 -5.56
C PHE A 127 5.80 -14.37 -6.69
N LYS A 128 5.57 -15.29 -7.64
CA LYS A 128 6.46 -15.51 -8.79
C LYS A 128 6.58 -14.28 -9.69
N TYR A 129 5.56 -13.42 -9.70
CA TYR A 129 5.63 -12.13 -10.41
C TYR A 129 6.84 -11.30 -9.98
N PHE A 130 7.21 -11.34 -8.71
CA PHE A 130 8.35 -10.59 -8.16
C PHE A 130 9.71 -11.25 -8.36
N HIS A 131 9.75 -12.50 -8.83
CA HIS A 131 10.99 -13.25 -9.10
C HIS A 131 11.22 -13.49 -10.60
N ALA A 132 10.29 -13.06 -11.45
CA ALA A 132 10.36 -13.26 -12.90
C ALA A 132 11.50 -12.49 -13.58
N THR A 133 12.14 -11.54 -12.90
CA THR A 133 13.28 -10.76 -13.40
C THR A 133 14.64 -11.25 -12.91
N GLU A 134 14.70 -12.19 -11.96
CA GLU A 134 15.98 -12.80 -11.51
C GLU A 134 16.42 -13.97 -12.40
N ASN A 135 15.52 -14.48 -13.26
CA ASN A 135 15.75 -15.62 -14.15
C ASN A 135 15.76 -15.23 -15.65
N ALA A 136 15.90 -13.95 -15.99
CA ALA A 136 15.89 -13.44 -17.36
C ALA A 136 17.14 -12.61 -17.67
#